data_AF-A0A0M4J2H3-F1
#
_entry.id   AF-A0A0M4J2H3-F1
#
_cell.length_a   1.000
_cell.length_b   1.000
_cell.length_c   1.000
_cell.angle_alpha   90.00
_cell.angle_beta   90.00
_cell.angle_gamma   90.00
#
_symmetry.space_group_name_H-M   'P 1'
#
loop_
_entity.id
_entity.type
_entity.pdbx_description
1 polymer ?
#
loop_
_entity_poly.entity_id
_entity_poly.type
_entity_poly.pdbx_seq_one_letter_code
_entity_poly.pdbx_strand_id
1 'polypeptide(L)'
;EEGIREVMGAISHFPGTVDYILGEYTRVTTEGGRLSDVFSGYIDPDDNIATPSEEAPQLGAKNAAAAKDDEEEDEEKDDSEEEEETESGPDPVLAQQRFGAVSDQLAITLKVLKKHGRSHAESIGAMQVLAELFMPIKLVPKQFEVLVERVRGALDRLRQQERAIMQLCVRD
;
A
#
# COMPACT_ATOMS: atom_id res chain seq x y z
N GLU A 1 -15.92 -5.50 1.43
CA GLU A 1 -14.45 -5.48 1.29
C GLU A 1 -13.79 -4.74 2.44
N GLU A 2 -13.79 -5.35 3.63
CA GLU A 2 -13.10 -4.82 4.82
C GLU A 2 -11.58 -5.01 4.74
N GLY A 3 -11.12 -6.02 3.97
CA GLY A 3 -9.73 -6.46 3.91
C GLY A 3 -8.74 -5.43 3.35
N ILE A 4 -9.06 -4.69 2.29
CA ILE A 4 -8.13 -3.68 1.73
C ILE A 4 -7.93 -2.53 2.73
N ARG A 5 -9.02 -2.13 3.42
CA ARG A 5 -8.97 -1.09 4.44
C ARG A 5 -8.19 -1.54 5.67
N GLU A 6 -8.40 -2.78 6.13
CA GLU A 6 -7.62 -3.39 7.20
C GLU A 6 -6.13 -3.46 6.85
N VAL A 7 -5.80 -3.87 5.62
CA VAL A 7 -4.42 -3.93 5.14
C VAL A 7 -3.81 -2.53 5.09
N MET A 8 -4.54 -1.52 4.62
CA MET A 8 -4.07 -0.13 4.61
C MET A 8 -3.84 0.41 6.02
N GLY A 9 -4.74 0.12 6.95
CA GLY A 9 -4.59 0.44 8.37
C GLY A 9 -3.34 -0.21 8.97
N ALA A 10 -3.13 -1.50 8.72
CA ALA A 10 -1.95 -2.22 9.19
C ALA A 10 -0.65 -1.66 8.59
N ILE A 11 -0.66 -1.34 7.29
CA ILE A 11 0.48 -0.78 6.57
C ILE A 11 0.83 0.63 7.09
N SER A 12 -0.16 1.44 7.49
CA SER A 12 0.06 2.77 8.07
C SER A 12 0.80 2.73 9.42
N HIS A 13 0.62 1.66 10.19
CA HIS A 13 1.35 1.45 11.44
C HIS A 13 2.80 1.00 11.21
N PHE A 14 3.14 0.50 10.02
CA PHE A 14 4.51 0.11 9.72
C PHE A 14 5.42 1.35 9.59
N PRO A 15 6.55 1.39 10.30
CA PRO A 15 7.39 2.57 10.33
C PRO A 15 7.96 2.92 8.94
N GLY A 16 7.89 4.20 8.60
CA GLY A 16 8.42 4.73 7.34
C GLY A 16 7.46 4.62 6.16
N THR A 17 6.34 3.89 6.25
CA THR A 17 5.38 3.76 5.14
C THR A 17 4.77 5.10 4.78
N VAL A 18 4.22 5.81 5.76
CA VAL A 18 3.60 7.12 5.56
C VAL A 18 4.64 8.12 5.07
N ASP A 19 5.85 8.10 5.64
CA ASP A 19 6.98 8.93 5.17
C ASP A 19 7.28 8.70 3.68
N TYR A 20 7.27 7.45 3.23
CA TYR A 20 7.54 7.09 1.83
C TYR A 20 6.49 7.70 0.89
N ILE A 21 5.20 7.55 1.20
CA ILE A 21 4.12 8.09 0.37
C ILE A 21 4.12 9.63 0.36
N LEU A 22 4.39 10.27 1.50
CA LEU A 22 4.58 11.73 1.54
C LEU A 22 5.80 12.17 0.71
N GLY A 23 6.87 11.38 0.70
CA GLY A 23 8.04 11.59 -0.16
C GLY A 23 7.70 11.50 -1.64
N GLU A 24 6.96 10.47 -2.05
CA GLU A 24 6.46 10.32 -3.43
C GLU A 24 5.57 11.51 -3.84
N TYR A 25 4.64 11.92 -2.97
CA TYR A 25 3.80 13.10 -3.20
C TYR A 25 4.63 14.38 -3.36
N THR A 26 5.65 14.57 -2.51
CA THR A 26 6.55 15.73 -2.59
C THR A 26 7.38 15.70 -3.87
N ARG A 27 7.86 14.53 -4.29
CA ARG A 27 8.59 14.36 -5.55
C ARG A 27 7.72 14.78 -6.74
N VAL A 28 6.51 14.25 -6.81
CA VAL A 28 5.57 14.52 -7.90
C VAL A 28 5.19 15.99 -7.96
N THR A 29 4.92 16.64 -6.82
CA THR A 29 4.55 18.06 -6.77
C THR A 29 5.72 19.00 -7.04
N THR A 30 6.96 18.61 -6.74
CA THR A 30 8.15 19.46 -6.94
C THR A 30 8.78 19.27 -8.31
N GLU A 31 8.83 18.03 -8.81
CA GLU A 31 9.47 17.67 -10.08
C GLU A 31 8.48 17.73 -11.28
N GLY A 32 7.21 18.06 -11.04
CA GLY A 32 6.19 18.20 -12.09
C GLY A 32 5.64 16.86 -12.61
N GLY A 33 5.59 15.83 -11.75
CA GLY A 33 4.94 14.55 -12.05
C GLY A 33 3.42 14.63 -11.97
N ARG A 34 2.73 13.52 -12.25
CA ARG A 34 1.27 13.43 -12.14
C ARG A 34 0.85 12.90 -10.77
N LEU A 35 -0.12 13.53 -10.12
CA LEU A 35 -0.68 13.02 -8.85
C LEU A 35 -1.27 11.62 -9.00
N SER A 36 -1.79 11.31 -10.20
CA SER A 36 -2.27 9.98 -10.60
C SER A 36 -1.20 8.88 -10.55
N ASP A 37 0.09 9.22 -10.44
CA ASP A 37 1.17 8.23 -10.25
C ASP A 37 1.30 7.78 -8.78
N VAL A 38 0.66 8.50 -7.85
CA VAL A 38 0.73 8.26 -6.40
C VAL A 38 -0.58 7.69 -5.88
N PHE A 39 -1.70 8.32 -6.22
CA PHE A 39 -3.03 7.93 -5.75
C PHE A 39 -4.08 8.23 -6.82
N SER A 40 -5.16 7.44 -6.86
CA SER A 40 -6.24 7.59 -7.83
C SER A 40 -7.43 8.38 -7.27
N GLY A 41 -7.57 8.48 -5.95
CA GLY A 41 -8.66 9.24 -5.33
C GLY A 41 -8.76 9.03 -3.83
N TYR A 42 -9.95 9.26 -3.29
CA TYR A 42 -10.26 9.03 -1.88
C TYR A 42 -11.35 7.98 -1.75
N ILE A 43 -11.20 7.11 -0.77
CA ILE A 43 -12.23 6.13 -0.41
C ILE A 43 -13.24 6.86 0.46
N ASP A 44 -14.48 7.00 -0.03
CA ASP A 44 -15.58 7.47 0.81
C ASP A 44 -15.95 6.37 1.83
N PRO A 45 -16.36 6.69 3.06
CA PRO A 45 -16.72 5.68 4.06
C PRO A 45 -17.83 4.72 3.60
N ASP A 46 -18.62 5.12 2.62
CA ASP A 46 -19.75 4.38 2.04
C ASP A 46 -19.46 3.78 0.66
N ASP A 47 -18.30 4.05 0.05
CA ASP A 47 -17.94 3.49 -1.25
C ASP A 47 -17.55 2.02 -1.10
N ASN A 48 -18.42 1.13 -1.59
CA ASN A 48 -18.06 -0.23 -1.94
C ASN A 48 -16.99 -0.16 -3.03
N ILE A 49 -15.73 -0.27 -2.60
CA ILE A 49 -14.62 -0.52 -3.50
C ILE A 49 -15.01 -1.78 -4.29
N ALA A 50 -14.99 -1.70 -5.63
CA ALA A 50 -14.91 -2.90 -6.43
C ALA A 50 -13.47 -3.38 -6.30
N THR A 51 -13.29 -4.63 -5.88
CA THR A 51 -12.03 -5.35 -5.93
C THR A 51 -11.21 -4.93 -7.15
N PRO A 52 -9.92 -4.56 -7.02
CA PRO A 52 -9.02 -4.62 -8.16
C PRO A 52 -9.18 -6.03 -8.75
N SER A 53 -9.48 -6.09 -10.04
CA SER A 53 -9.78 -7.32 -10.79
C SER A 53 -8.94 -8.49 -10.28
N GLU A 54 -9.65 -9.58 -10.03
CA GLU A 54 -9.19 -10.84 -9.48
C GLU A 54 -8.17 -11.52 -10.40
N GLU A 55 -6.96 -10.96 -10.49
CA GLU A 55 -5.76 -11.69 -10.91
C GLU A 55 -4.81 -11.76 -9.72
N ALA A 56 -5.21 -12.58 -8.74
CA ALA A 56 -4.26 -13.17 -7.83
C ALA A 56 -3.16 -13.84 -8.67
N PRO A 57 -1.86 -13.50 -8.49
CA PRO A 57 -0.79 -14.29 -9.07
C PRO A 57 -0.90 -15.68 -8.45
N GLN A 58 -1.42 -16.64 -9.22
CA GLN A 58 -1.53 -18.02 -8.81
C GLN A 58 -0.14 -18.47 -8.34
N LEU A 59 -0.03 -18.80 -7.05
CA LEU A 59 1.16 -19.36 -6.43
C LEU A 59 1.29 -20.82 -6.92
N GLY A 60 1.63 -20.99 -8.20
CA GLY A 60 1.72 -22.27 -8.90
C GLY A 60 3.13 -22.82 -8.84
N ALA A 61 3.34 -23.81 -7.97
CA ALA A 61 4.53 -24.63 -7.92
C ALA A 61 4.82 -25.27 -9.30
N LYS A 62 5.97 -24.95 -9.89
CA LYS A 62 6.43 -25.58 -11.13
C LYS A 62 6.97 -26.98 -10.83
N ASN A 63 6.16 -28.01 -11.10
CA ASN A 63 6.64 -29.37 -11.37
C ASN A 63 6.14 -29.81 -12.75
N ALA A 64 7.04 -30.50 -13.46
CA ALA A 64 7.00 -30.86 -14.87
C ALA A 64 5.88 -31.82 -15.30
N ALA A 65 5.38 -31.69 -16.54
CA ALA A 65 5.55 -32.67 -17.64
C ALA A 65 4.52 -32.47 -18.78
N ALA A 66 5.07 -32.41 -20.01
CA ALA A 66 4.56 -32.81 -21.34
C ALA A 66 3.06 -33.07 -21.63
N ALA A 67 2.57 -32.45 -22.72
CA ALA A 67 2.07 -33.07 -23.97
C ALA A 67 0.78 -32.45 -24.56
N LYS A 68 0.94 -31.85 -25.77
CA LYS A 68 0.13 -31.86 -27.02
C LYS A 68 -1.41 -31.68 -27.05
N ASP A 69 -1.82 -31.04 -28.16
CA ASP A 69 -3.14 -31.01 -28.85
C ASP A 69 -4.28 -30.25 -28.14
N ASP A 70 -5.21 -29.56 -28.80
CA ASP A 70 -5.42 -29.11 -30.20
C ASP A 70 -6.65 -28.17 -30.17
N GLU A 71 -6.78 -27.34 -31.20
CA GLU A 71 -8.01 -26.77 -31.78
C GLU A 71 -9.03 -25.91 -30.97
N GLU A 72 -9.17 -24.67 -31.50
CA GLU A 72 -10.41 -23.92 -31.82
C GLU A 72 -11.44 -23.53 -30.74
N GLU A 73 -11.58 -22.22 -30.47
CA GLU A 73 -12.78 -21.40 -30.77
C GLU A 73 -12.50 -19.94 -30.34
N ASP A 74 -12.21 -19.04 -31.29
CA ASP A 74 -12.06 -17.60 -31.02
C ASP A 74 -13.42 -16.92 -31.26
N GLU A 75 -14.24 -16.87 -30.22
CA GLU A 75 -15.49 -16.09 -30.20
C GLU A 75 -15.16 -14.61 -30.10
N GLU A 76 -15.39 -13.88 -31.20
CA GLU A 76 -15.49 -12.43 -31.22
C GLU A 76 -16.50 -11.94 -30.16
N LYS A 77 -15.98 -11.30 -29.10
CA LYS A 77 -16.73 -10.34 -28.31
C LYS A 77 -15.95 -9.04 -28.24
N ASP A 78 -16.35 -8.16 -29.15
CA ASP A 78 -16.32 -6.72 -29.01
C ASP A 78 -16.87 -6.34 -27.62
N ASP A 79 -15.96 -6.03 -26.71
CA ASP A 79 -16.28 -5.31 -25.48
C ASP A 79 -15.44 -4.03 -25.48
N SER A 80 -15.92 -3.09 -26.31
CA SER A 80 -15.55 -1.68 -26.22
C SER A 80 -16.18 -1.09 -24.95
N GLU A 81 -15.68 -1.47 -23.78
CA GLU A 81 -15.90 -0.72 -22.54
C GLU A 81 -14.93 0.46 -22.53
N GLU A 82 -15.37 1.55 -23.17
CA GLU A 82 -14.90 2.90 -22.94
C GLU A 82 -15.08 3.24 -21.44
N GLU A 83 -14.10 2.86 -20.62
CA GLU A 83 -13.83 3.56 -19.36
C GLU A 83 -13.33 4.97 -19.72
N GLU A 84 -14.28 5.86 -20.03
CA GLU A 84 -14.10 7.30 -19.79
C GLU A 84 -14.01 7.52 -18.27
N GLU A 85 -12.93 7.03 -17.63
CA GLU A 85 -12.40 7.67 -16.44
C GLU A 85 -11.96 9.06 -16.87
N THR A 86 -12.87 10.01 -16.70
CA THR A 86 -12.67 11.42 -16.98
C THR A 86 -11.25 11.84 -16.63
N GLU A 87 -10.57 12.41 -17.62
CA GLU A 87 -9.20 12.95 -17.65
C GLU A 87 -9.00 14.14 -16.67
N SER A 88 -9.53 14.04 -15.45
CA SER A 88 -9.30 14.95 -14.35
C SER A 88 -8.65 14.15 -13.24
N GLY A 89 -7.30 14.16 -13.25
CA GLY A 89 -6.52 13.61 -12.14
C GLY A 89 -6.97 14.21 -10.80
N PRO A 90 -6.58 13.58 -9.66
CA PRO A 90 -7.09 13.97 -8.36
C PRO A 90 -6.84 15.46 -8.07
N ASP A 91 -7.86 16.13 -7.51
CA ASP A 91 -7.82 17.58 -7.27
C ASP A 91 -6.58 17.99 -6.45
N PRO A 92 -5.66 18.79 -7.04
CA PRO A 92 -4.42 19.16 -6.39
C PRO A 92 -4.62 19.98 -5.11
N VAL A 93 -5.70 20.76 -5.01
CA VAL A 93 -5.98 21.57 -3.82
C VAL A 93 -6.41 20.68 -2.65
N LEU A 94 -7.33 19.75 -2.91
CA LEU A 94 -7.76 18.78 -1.90
C LEU A 94 -6.61 17.85 -1.49
N ALA A 95 -5.78 17.45 -2.46
CA ALA A 95 -4.56 16.67 -2.22
C ALA A 95 -3.61 17.41 -1.27
N GLN A 96 -3.33 18.68 -1.54
CA GLN A 96 -2.46 19.48 -0.68
C GLN A 96 -2.98 19.58 0.76
N GLN A 97 -4.29 19.74 0.93
CA GLN A 97 -4.90 19.81 2.27
C GLN A 97 -4.78 18.47 3.02
N ARG A 98 -5.13 17.36 2.36
CA ARG A 98 -5.12 16.03 2.99
C ARG A 98 -3.70 15.52 3.25
N PHE A 99 -2.81 15.61 2.27
CA PHE A 99 -1.39 15.25 2.45
C PHE A 99 -0.68 16.18 3.43
N GLY A 100 -1.07 17.46 3.49
CA GLY A 100 -0.62 18.40 4.53
C GLY A 100 -1.03 17.95 5.94
N ALA A 101 -2.31 17.60 6.13
CA ALA A 101 -2.79 17.09 7.42
C ALA A 101 -2.07 15.79 7.85
N VAL A 102 -1.82 14.88 6.91
CA VAL A 102 -1.04 13.66 7.16
C VAL A 102 0.40 14.00 7.56
N SER A 103 1.04 14.96 6.88
CA SER A 103 2.40 15.42 7.19
C SER A 103 2.51 16.02 8.60
N ASP A 104 1.57 16.87 8.98
CA ASP A 104 1.52 17.48 10.30
C ASP A 104 1.32 16.43 11.40
N GLN A 105 0.38 15.50 11.18
CA GLN A 105 0.10 14.43 12.14
C GLN A 105 1.29 13.47 12.26
N LEU A 106 2.00 13.18 11.17
CA LEU A 106 3.22 12.39 11.17
C LEU A 106 4.31 13.08 12.00
N ALA A 107 4.50 14.39 11.85
CA ALA A 107 5.47 15.15 12.64
C ALA A 107 5.15 15.12 14.15
N ILE A 108 3.87 15.18 14.53
CA ILE A 108 3.42 15.00 15.92
C ILE A 108 3.73 13.58 16.39
N THR A 109 3.35 12.58 15.60
CA THR A 109 3.55 11.16 15.90
C THR A 109 5.03 10.84 16.13
N LEU A 110 5.92 11.34 15.27
CA LEU A 110 7.37 11.17 15.42
C LEU A 110 7.92 11.84 16.70
N LYS A 111 7.38 12.99 17.10
CA LYS A 111 7.78 13.66 18.37
C LYS A 111 7.34 12.85 19.58
N VAL A 112 6.12 12.32 19.58
CA VAL A 112 5.59 11.49 20.68
C VAL A 112 6.34 10.17 20.77
N LEU A 113 6.58 9.50 19.63
CA LEU A 113 7.36 8.26 19.54
C LEU A 113 8.78 8.42 20.09
N LYS A 114 9.44 9.56 19.81
CA LYS A 114 10.77 9.86 20.36
C LYS A 114 10.78 10.05 21.87
N LYS A 115 9.69 10.56 22.46
CA LYS A 115 9.59 10.83 23.91
C LYS A 115 9.17 9.61 24.71
N HIS A 116 8.17 8.86 24.25
CA HIS A 116 7.51 7.82 25.04
C HIS A 116 7.73 6.40 24.51
N GLY A 117 8.34 6.25 23.33
CA GLY A 117 8.48 4.96 22.66
C GLY A 117 7.17 4.47 22.05
N ARG A 118 7.21 3.37 21.30
CA ARG A 118 6.07 2.92 20.48
C ARG A 118 4.89 2.36 21.28
N SER A 119 5.16 1.71 22.42
CA SER A 119 4.14 0.99 23.20
C SER A 119 3.37 1.86 24.19
N HIS A 120 3.67 3.16 24.28
CA HIS A 120 2.98 4.07 25.19
C HIS A 120 1.59 4.44 24.66
N ALA A 121 0.60 4.62 25.54
CA ALA A 121 -0.77 4.91 25.15
C ALA A 121 -0.89 6.18 24.27
N GLU A 122 -0.12 7.23 24.58
CA GLU A 122 -0.08 8.45 23.76
C GLU A 122 0.49 8.20 22.36
N SER A 123 1.50 7.35 22.23
CA SER A 123 2.08 6.98 20.94
C SER A 123 1.11 6.15 20.11
N ILE A 124 0.40 5.22 20.74
CA ILE A 124 -0.64 4.41 20.09
C ILE A 124 -1.76 5.32 19.58
N GLY A 125 -2.25 6.24 20.41
CA GLY A 125 -3.27 7.21 20.00
C GLY A 125 -2.80 8.09 18.83
N ALA A 126 -1.57 8.62 18.88
CA ALA A 126 -1.03 9.43 17.80
C ALA A 126 -0.89 8.64 16.47
N MET A 127 -0.43 7.38 16.56
CA MET A 127 -0.34 6.48 15.40
C MET A 127 -1.72 6.10 14.84
N GLN A 128 -2.74 6.00 15.69
CA GLN A 128 -4.10 5.68 15.26
C GLN A 128 -4.75 6.86 14.53
N VAL A 129 -4.58 8.08 15.03
CA VAL A 129 -5.01 9.29 14.31
C VAL A 129 -4.27 9.42 12.97
N LEU A 130 -2.99 9.09 12.92
CA LEU A 130 -2.24 9.06 11.66
C LEU A 130 -2.83 8.04 10.67
N ALA A 131 -3.19 6.85 11.15
CA ALA A 131 -3.84 5.82 10.35
C ALA A 131 -5.19 6.28 9.81
N GLU A 132 -6.01 6.92 10.65
CA GLU A 132 -7.32 7.47 10.27
C GLU A 132 -7.25 8.50 9.15
N LEU A 133 -6.22 9.34 9.14
CA LEU A 133 -5.98 10.31 8.06
C LEU A 133 -5.42 9.65 6.78
N PHE A 134 -4.69 8.55 6.92
CA PHE A 134 -4.03 7.87 5.80
C PHE A 134 -4.94 6.85 5.09
N MET A 135 -5.80 6.14 5.83
CA MET A 135 -6.70 5.10 5.31
C MET A 135 -7.59 5.55 4.13
N PRO A 136 -8.17 6.78 4.11
CA PRO A 136 -9.02 7.20 3.02
C PRO A 136 -8.29 7.48 1.71
N ILE A 137 -6.96 7.42 1.66
CA ILE A 137 -6.19 7.70 0.44
C ILE A 137 -6.13 6.43 -0.41
N LYS A 138 -6.76 6.43 -1.59
CA LYS A 138 -6.72 5.31 -2.53
C LYS A 138 -5.42 5.35 -3.33
N LEU A 139 -4.41 4.61 -2.87
CA LEU A 139 -3.13 4.50 -3.56
C LEU A 139 -3.27 3.75 -4.89
N VAL A 140 -2.44 4.11 -5.85
CA VAL A 140 -2.28 3.35 -7.11
C VAL A 140 -1.72 1.95 -6.77
N PRO A 141 -2.17 0.87 -7.45
CA PRO A 141 -1.71 -0.49 -7.17
C PRO A 141 -0.18 -0.62 -7.08
N LYS A 142 0.56 0.04 -7.98
CA LYS A 142 2.03 0.07 -7.97
C LYS A 142 2.62 0.58 -6.66
N GLN A 143 2.09 1.66 -6.10
CA GLN A 143 2.59 2.21 -4.83
C GLN A 143 2.20 1.29 -3.66
N PHE A 144 1.00 0.72 -3.70
CA PHE A 144 0.55 -0.25 -2.71
C PHE A 144 1.46 -1.49 -2.66
N GLU A 145 1.82 -2.06 -3.82
CA GLU A 145 2.75 -3.19 -3.93
C GLU A 145 4.11 -2.89 -3.32
N VAL A 146 4.68 -1.71 -3.59
CA VAL A 146 5.96 -1.27 -3.01
C VAL A 146 5.88 -1.22 -1.48
N LEU A 147 4.76 -0.74 -0.92
CA LEU A 147 4.57 -0.74 0.53
C LEU A 147 4.49 -2.16 1.09
N VAL A 148 3.74 -3.06 0.45
CA VAL A 148 3.63 -4.46 0.86
C VAL A 148 4.99 -5.16 0.80
N GLU A 149 5.76 -4.97 -0.28
CA GLU A 149 7.08 -5.56 -0.44
C GLU A 149 8.05 -5.07 0.64
N ARG A 150 7.99 -3.80 1.00
CA ARG A 150 8.83 -3.24 2.07
C ARG A 150 8.55 -3.89 3.43
N VAL A 151 7.27 -4.12 3.75
CA VAL A 151 6.87 -4.81 4.98
C VAL A 151 7.36 -6.26 4.95
N ARG A 152 7.13 -6.97 3.84
CA ARG A 152 7.58 -8.37 3.68
C ARG A 152 9.09 -8.50 3.76
N GLY A 153 9.84 -7.63 3.08
CA GLY A 153 11.31 -7.62 3.12
C GLY A 153 11.88 -7.33 4.51
N ALA A 154 11.20 -6.51 5.33
CA ALA A 154 11.57 -6.33 6.73
C ALA A 154 11.36 -7.61 7.56
N LEU A 155 10.24 -8.30 7.37
CA LEU A 155 9.95 -9.57 8.04
C LEU A 155 10.92 -10.68 7.61
N ASP A 156 11.27 -10.75 6.33
CA ASP A 156 12.21 -11.76 5.84
C ASP A 156 13.61 -11.56 6.42
N ARG A 157 14.07 -10.31 6.53
CA ARG A 157 15.32 -9.99 7.23
C ARG A 157 15.27 -10.39 8.70
N LEU A 158 14.17 -10.13 9.39
CA LEU A 158 13.97 -10.54 10.78
C LEU A 158 14.10 -12.07 10.90
N ARG A 159 13.35 -12.82 10.08
CA ARG A 159 13.37 -14.30 10.07
C ARG A 159 14.74 -14.88 9.73
N GLN A 160 15.49 -14.24 8.85
CA GLN A 160 16.87 -14.65 8.57
C GLN A 160 17.76 -14.53 9.81
N GLN A 161 17.65 -13.43 10.56
CA GLN A 161 18.39 -13.25 11.81
C GLN A 161 17.94 -14.24 12.88
N GLU A 162 16.64 -14.46 13.03
CA GLU A 162 16.09 -15.46 13.96
C GLU A 162 16.63 -16.87 13.66
N ARG A 163 16.64 -17.27 12.39
CA ARG A 163 17.21 -18.55 11.95
C ARG A 163 18.71 -18.64 12.19
N ALA A 164 19.46 -17.56 11.94
CA ALA A 164 20.89 -17.51 12.20
C ALA A 164 21.20 -17.68 13.70
N ILE A 165 20.47 -16.97 14.57
CA ILE A 165 20.60 -17.09 16.03
C ILE A 165 20.23 -18.52 16.47
N MET A 166 19.13 -19.07 15.97
CA MET A 166 18.71 -20.43 16.30
C MET A 166 19.78 -21.46 15.92
N GLN A 167 20.40 -21.33 14.74
CA GLN A 167 21.48 -22.23 14.32
C GLN A 167 22.71 -22.11 15.23
N LEU A 168 23.09 -20.90 15.65
CA LEU A 168 24.24 -20.66 16.52
C LEU A 168 24.01 -21.16 17.97
N CYS A 169 22.80 -21.02 18.50
CA CYS A 169 22.53 -21.33 19.91
C CYS A 169 22.04 -22.76 20.18
N VAL A 170 21.57 -23.49 19.16
CA VAL A 170 20.95 -24.83 19.33
C VAL A 170 21.78 -25.95 18.70
N ARG A 171 22.65 -25.64 17.72
CA ARG A 171 23.34 -26.66 16.92
C ARG A 171 24.82 -26.88 17.31
N ASP A 172 25.38 -26.02 18.15
CA ASP A 172 26.64 -26.25 18.88
C ASP A 172 26.33 -26.79 20.29
#